data_AF-A0A8S3QG80-F1
#
_entry.id   AF-A0A8S3QG80-F1
#
_cell.length_a   1.000
_cell.length_b   1.000
_cell.length_c   1.000
_cell.angle_alpha   90.00
_cell.angle_beta   90.00
_cell.angle_gamma   90.00
#
_symmetry.space_group_name_H-M   'P 1'
#
loop_
_entity.id
_entity.type
_entity.pdbx_description
1 polymer ?
#
loop_
_entity_poly.entity_id
_entity_poly.type
_entity_poly.pdbx_seq_one_letter_code
_entity_poly.pdbx_strand_id
1 'polypeptide(L)'
;MNMVTALMEKPYVKVGEENSIVVSIPLYDRTIVVDEVLEVLLEHTNPPHVREPRIFHFDISHEVQDGVDAFLFQLLVLGCLSQTSGSVWRRSDMDYYIIESMPLLARDSETQVGKLKCMHRCLDILPDVLCRSPKESLDIFDESFPDDFSETDLIFDESEFASETFQRPYQYLSGLDGDEALTDINPEEPEETGRLLEYY
;
A
#
# COMPACT_ATOMS: atom_id res chain seq x y z
N MET A 1 -10.04 -3.57 2.37
CA MET A 1 -8.76 -4.18 1.92
C MET A 1 -7.63 -3.13 1.94
N ASN A 2 -6.36 -3.46 2.22
CA ASN A 2 -5.23 -2.52 1.95
C ASN A 2 -4.63 -2.78 0.56
N MET A 3 -4.01 -1.77 -0.05
CA MET A 3 -3.48 -1.84 -1.44
C MET A 3 -2.53 -3.01 -1.65
N VAL A 4 -1.68 -3.28 -0.66
CA VAL A 4 -0.73 -4.39 -0.72
C VAL A 4 -1.48 -5.71 -0.83
N THR A 5 -2.51 -5.95 -0.01
CA THR A 5 -3.33 -7.16 -0.11
C THR A 5 -4.06 -7.25 -1.46
N ALA A 6 -4.59 -6.13 -1.98
CA ALA A 6 -5.20 -6.10 -3.31
C ALA A 6 -4.21 -6.44 -4.44
N LEU A 7 -2.94 -6.01 -4.34
CA LEU A 7 -1.86 -6.42 -5.25
C LEU A 7 -1.53 -7.90 -5.10
N MET A 8 -1.49 -8.42 -3.86
CA MET A 8 -1.21 -9.83 -3.59
C MET A 8 -2.30 -10.77 -4.10
N GLU A 9 -3.53 -10.30 -4.24
CA GLU A 9 -4.66 -11.10 -4.73
C GLU A 9 -4.79 -11.16 -6.26
N LYS A 10 -4.05 -10.32 -7.00
CA LYS A 10 -4.09 -10.35 -8.47
C LYS A 10 -3.59 -11.71 -9.01
N PRO A 11 -4.21 -12.24 -10.08
CA PRO A 11 -3.96 -13.60 -10.57
C PRO A 11 -2.52 -13.87 -11.02
N TYR A 12 -1.73 -12.83 -11.29
CA TYR A 12 -0.30 -12.94 -11.62
C TYR A 12 0.60 -13.23 -10.41
N VAL A 13 0.10 -13.04 -9.18
CA VAL A 13 0.82 -13.28 -7.92
C VAL A 13 0.56 -14.68 -7.36
N LYS A 14 -0.51 -15.35 -7.80
CA LYS A 14 -0.83 -16.73 -7.40
C LYS A 14 -0.30 -17.73 -8.43
N VAL A 15 1.00 -18.02 -8.37
CA VAL A 15 1.62 -19.12 -9.11
C VAL A 15 1.94 -20.27 -8.15
N GLY A 16 1.11 -21.31 -8.14
CA GLY A 16 1.41 -22.59 -7.49
C GLY A 16 1.00 -22.68 -6.00
N GLU A 17 0.47 -23.84 -5.63
CA GLU A 17 0.04 -24.17 -4.28
C GLU A 17 1.26 -24.42 -3.35
N GLU A 18 1.15 -23.93 -2.10
CA GLU A 18 1.92 -24.25 -0.88
C GLU A 18 3.08 -23.35 -0.40
N ASN A 19 3.56 -22.33 -1.13
CA ASN A 19 4.42 -21.29 -0.52
C ASN A 19 3.86 -19.90 -0.80
N SER A 20 3.66 -19.10 0.25
CA SER A 20 3.34 -17.68 0.08
C SER A 20 4.46 -17.03 -0.72
N ILE A 21 4.15 -16.65 -1.97
CA ILE A 21 5.02 -15.86 -2.86
C ILE A 21 5.39 -14.52 -2.20
N VAL A 22 4.64 -14.12 -1.17
CA VAL A 22 4.73 -12.85 -0.47
C VAL A 22 5.41 -13.04 0.88
N VAL A 23 6.42 -12.22 1.13
CA VAL A 23 7.15 -12.11 2.39
C VAL A 23 6.97 -10.69 2.90
N SER A 24 6.20 -10.53 3.98
CA SER A 24 6.00 -9.24 4.64
C SER A 24 7.01 -9.04 5.76
N ILE A 25 7.69 -7.89 5.74
CA ILE A 25 8.77 -7.52 6.66
C ILE A 25 8.34 -6.21 7.34
N PRO A 26 7.70 -6.29 8.52
CA PRO A 26 7.31 -5.11 9.27
C PRO A 26 8.54 -4.46 9.93
N LEU A 27 8.67 -3.15 9.76
CA LEU A 27 9.72 -2.32 10.33
C LEU A 27 9.07 -1.32 11.29
N TYR A 28 9.18 -1.59 12.58
CA TYR A 28 8.54 -0.79 13.64
C TYR A 28 9.54 -0.03 14.52
N ASP A 29 10.79 -0.48 14.62
CA ASP A 29 11.79 0.17 15.43
C ASP A 29 12.23 1.52 14.86
N ARG A 30 12.54 2.46 15.76
CA ARG A 30 12.94 3.83 15.38
C ARG A 30 14.11 3.88 14.38
N THR A 31 15.02 2.90 14.45
CA THR A 31 16.16 2.77 13.55
C THR A 31 16.10 1.42 12.87
N ILE A 32 16.35 1.39 11.55
CA ILE A 32 16.43 0.12 10.82
C ILE A 32 17.68 -0.66 11.24
N VAL A 33 17.47 -1.89 11.72
CA VAL A 33 18.53 -2.88 11.95
C VAL A 33 18.64 -3.77 10.71
N VAL A 34 19.60 -3.46 9.84
CA VAL A 34 19.75 -4.14 8.53
C VAL A 34 20.02 -5.64 8.67
N ASP A 35 20.74 -6.07 9.71
CA ASP A 35 21.04 -7.48 9.94
C ASP A 35 19.78 -8.31 10.19
N GLU A 36 18.80 -7.79 10.94
CA GLU A 36 17.52 -8.47 11.19
C GLU A 36 16.69 -8.61 9.92
N VAL A 37 16.66 -7.56 9.09
CA VAL A 37 16.03 -7.62 7.77
C VAL A 37 16.71 -8.66 6.88
N LEU A 38 18.04 -8.73 6.92
CA LEU A 38 18.83 -9.69 6.15
C LEU A 38 18.57 -11.13 6.55
N GLU A 39 18.34 -11.42 7.83
CA GLU A 39 17.97 -12.76 8.30
C GLU A 39 16.69 -13.23 7.59
N VAL A 40 15.64 -12.41 7.58
CA VAL A 40 14.38 -12.73 6.90
C VAL A 40 14.58 -12.88 5.39
N LEU A 41 15.34 -11.99 4.75
CA LEU A 41 15.62 -12.07 3.32
C LEU A 41 16.39 -13.35 2.95
N LEU A 42 17.36 -13.76 3.76
CA LEU A 42 18.15 -14.96 3.54
C LEU A 42 17.33 -16.24 3.68
N GLU A 43 16.48 -16.33 4.70
CA GLU A 43 15.55 -17.45 4.89
C GLU A 43 14.61 -17.62 3.69
N HIS A 44 14.22 -16.50 3.10
CA HIS A 44 13.36 -16.45 1.93
C HIS A 44 14.18 -16.15 0.68
N THR A 45 15.42 -16.61 0.53
CA THR A 45 16.20 -16.51 -0.72
C THR A 45 16.19 -17.84 -1.47
N ASN A 46 15.84 -17.79 -2.75
CA ASN A 46 15.74 -18.97 -3.58
C ASN A 46 17.13 -19.54 -3.81
N PRO A 47 17.27 -20.88 -3.81
CA PRO A 47 18.49 -21.51 -4.25
C PRO A 47 18.87 -21.03 -5.67
N PRO A 48 20.16 -20.97 -6.03
CA PRO A 48 20.61 -20.39 -7.31
C PRO A 48 20.00 -20.98 -8.59
N HIS A 49 19.38 -22.16 -8.49
CA HIS A 49 18.77 -22.90 -9.60
C HIS A 49 17.25 -22.70 -9.71
N VAL A 50 16.62 -22.08 -8.71
CA VAL A 50 15.17 -21.80 -8.69
C VAL A 50 14.93 -20.38 -9.17
N ARG A 51 14.04 -20.21 -10.15
CA ARG A 51 13.67 -18.92 -10.76
C ARG A 51 12.20 -18.63 -10.58
N GLU A 52 11.78 -18.58 -9.33
CA GLU A 52 10.41 -18.26 -8.96
C GLU A 52 10.35 -16.81 -8.45
N PRO A 53 9.50 -15.96 -9.04
CA PRO A 53 9.35 -14.57 -8.60
C PRO A 53 8.69 -14.53 -7.22
N ARG A 54 9.12 -13.61 -6.38
CA ARG A 54 8.55 -13.37 -5.06
C ARG A 54 8.29 -11.90 -4.83
N ILE A 55 7.48 -11.60 -3.83
CA ILE A 55 7.17 -10.23 -3.44
C ILE A 55 7.65 -10.03 -2.02
N PHE A 56 8.62 -9.15 -1.85
CA PHE A 56 9.03 -8.65 -0.55
C PHE A 56 8.27 -7.35 -0.28
N HIS A 57 7.39 -7.39 0.71
CA HIS A 57 6.65 -6.24 1.19
C HIS A 57 7.33 -5.72 2.45
N PHE A 58 7.87 -4.51 2.37
CA PHE A 58 8.42 -3.80 3.52
C PHE A 58 7.37 -2.83 4.03
N ASP A 59 6.89 -3.07 5.24
CA ASP A 59 5.92 -2.21 5.92
C ASP A 59 6.66 -1.30 6.90
N ILE A 60 6.91 -0.06 6.50
CA ILE A 60 7.65 0.94 7.29
C ILE A 60 6.66 1.72 8.14
N SER A 61 6.67 1.45 9.44
CA SER A 61 5.91 2.20 10.43
C SER A 61 6.33 3.67 10.46
N HIS A 62 5.38 4.54 10.81
CA HIS A 62 5.63 5.96 11.07
C HIS A 62 6.61 6.25 12.22
N GLU A 63 6.96 5.24 13.04
CA GLU A 63 7.94 5.41 14.12
C GLU A 63 9.39 5.28 13.64
N VAL A 64 9.61 4.69 12.47
CA VAL A 64 10.94 4.50 11.89
C VAL A 64 11.48 5.84 11.36
N GLN A 65 12.45 6.42 12.04
CA GLN A 65 12.99 7.75 11.72
C GLN A 65 14.38 7.67 11.09
N ASP A 66 15.18 6.69 11.51
CA ASP A 66 16.61 6.63 11.21
C ASP A 66 16.95 5.41 10.34
N GLY A 67 17.83 5.61 9.35
CA GLY A 67 18.38 4.53 8.53
C GLY A 67 17.55 4.13 7.30
N VAL A 68 16.31 4.60 7.17
CA VAL A 68 15.41 4.29 6.02
C VAL A 68 16.04 4.62 4.67
N ASP A 69 16.51 5.86 4.49
CA ASP A 69 17.09 6.29 3.20
C ASP A 69 18.31 5.46 2.80
N ALA A 70 19.20 5.17 3.77
CA ALA A 70 20.39 4.37 3.52
C ALA A 70 20.02 2.92 3.17
N PHE A 71 19.08 2.34 3.91
CA PHE A 71 18.57 1.00 3.68
C PHE A 71 17.93 0.86 2.29
N LEU A 72 16.98 1.74 1.95
CA LEU A 72 16.28 1.70 0.65
C LEU A 72 17.23 1.97 -0.51
N PHE A 73 18.19 2.89 -0.36
CA PHE A 73 19.18 3.14 -1.38
C PHE A 73 20.06 1.91 -1.63
N GLN A 74 20.51 1.24 -0.56
CA GLN A 74 21.29 0.00 -0.68
C GLN A 74 20.46 -1.12 -1.33
N LEU A 75 19.23 -1.32 -0.87
CA LEU A 75 18.35 -2.38 -1.36
C LEU A 75 17.93 -2.15 -2.83
N LEU A 76 17.40 -0.98 -3.16
CA LEU A 76 16.69 -0.74 -4.42
C LEU A 76 17.57 -0.13 -5.51
N VAL A 77 18.53 0.72 -5.13
CA VAL A 77 19.43 1.40 -6.08
C VAL A 77 20.71 0.59 -6.26
N LEU A 78 21.39 0.21 -5.18
CA LEU A 78 22.61 -0.59 -5.26
C LEU A 78 22.32 -2.08 -5.50
N GLY A 79 21.14 -2.56 -5.10
CA GLY A 79 20.74 -3.96 -5.29
C GLY A 79 21.45 -4.93 -4.34
N CYS A 80 22.00 -4.45 -3.21
CA CYS A 80 22.67 -5.31 -2.24
C CYS A 80 22.60 -4.75 -0.83
N LEU A 81 22.57 -5.64 0.14
CA LEU A 81 22.64 -5.35 1.56
C LEU A 81 23.82 -6.10 2.17
N SER A 82 24.55 -5.45 3.06
CA SER A 82 25.74 -6.02 3.70
C SER A 82 25.44 -6.31 5.16
N GLN A 83 25.71 -7.54 5.60
CA GLN A 83 25.68 -7.89 7.02
C GLN A 83 26.90 -7.32 7.74
N THR A 84 26.76 -7.06 9.05
CA THR A 84 27.91 -6.73 9.91
C THR A 84 28.99 -7.82 9.93
N SER A 85 28.61 -9.08 9.65
CA SER A 85 29.51 -10.22 9.51
C SER A 85 30.42 -10.16 8.27
N GLY A 86 30.13 -9.27 7.32
CA GLY A 86 30.84 -9.11 6.05
C GLY A 86 30.22 -9.88 4.87
N SER A 87 29.15 -10.66 5.11
CA SER A 87 28.38 -11.28 4.04
C SER A 87 27.56 -10.24 3.28
N VAL A 88 27.40 -10.42 1.96
CA VAL A 88 26.59 -9.54 1.12
C VAL A 88 25.43 -10.34 0.54
N TRP A 89 24.23 -9.87 0.78
CA TRP A 89 23.02 -10.35 0.13
C TRP A 89 22.73 -9.48 -1.10
N ARG A 90 22.34 -10.12 -2.21
CA ARG A 90 22.07 -9.44 -3.47
C ARG A 90 20.61 -9.62 -3.86
N ARG A 91 20.01 -8.52 -4.28
CA ARG A 91 18.66 -8.46 -4.81
C ARG A 91 18.53 -9.32 -6.07
N SER A 92 17.45 -10.08 -6.17
CA SER A 92 17.05 -10.78 -7.40
C SER A 92 16.35 -9.81 -8.35
N ASP A 93 16.60 -9.95 -9.65
CA ASP A 93 15.89 -9.21 -10.70
C ASP A 93 14.49 -9.76 -11.01
N MET A 94 14.19 -10.97 -10.53
CA MET A 94 12.88 -11.63 -10.67
C MET A 94 11.90 -11.29 -9.54
N ASP A 95 12.40 -10.75 -8.43
CA ASP A 95 11.58 -10.43 -7.27
C ASP A 95 11.04 -8.99 -7.34
N TYR A 96 9.87 -8.79 -6.75
CA TYR A 96 9.24 -7.49 -6.58
C TYR A 96 9.44 -6.99 -5.14
N TYR A 97 9.72 -5.71 -5.01
CA TYR A 97 9.99 -5.05 -3.73
C TYR A 97 8.97 -3.93 -3.58
N ILE A 98 8.00 -4.13 -2.68
CA ILE A 98 6.94 -3.18 -2.40
C ILE A 98 7.29 -2.48 -1.10
N ILE A 99 7.38 -1.16 -1.12
CA ILE A 99 7.62 -0.35 0.07
C ILE A 99 6.32 0.33 0.44
N GLU A 100 5.72 -0.08 1.55
CA GLU A 100 4.60 0.61 2.18
C GLU A 100 5.17 1.53 3.25
N SER A 101 4.84 2.82 3.16
CA SER A 101 5.28 3.80 4.13
C SER A 101 4.22 4.87 4.26
N MET A 102 3.96 5.31 5.49
CA MET A 102 3.14 6.48 5.73
C MET A 102 3.99 7.75 5.75
N PRO A 103 3.56 8.84 5.09
CA PRO A 103 4.25 10.11 5.22
C PRO A 103 4.26 10.55 6.69
N LEU A 104 5.45 10.85 7.21
CA LEU A 104 5.60 11.34 8.58
C LEU A 104 4.97 12.73 8.69
N LEU A 105 4.14 12.92 9.72
CA LEU A 105 3.62 14.24 10.08
C LEU A 105 4.74 15.07 10.72
N ALA A 106 5.60 15.67 9.92
CA ALA A 106 6.50 16.71 10.41
C ALA A 106 5.67 17.98 10.66
N ARG A 107 5.45 18.33 11.93
CA ARG A 107 4.85 19.63 12.26
C ARG A 107 5.84 20.72 11.85
N ASP A 108 5.49 21.51 10.85
CA ASP A 108 6.29 22.65 10.45
C ASP A 108 6.28 23.68 11.59
N SER A 109 7.45 23.96 12.16
CA SER A 109 7.59 24.84 13.33
C SER A 109 7.16 26.29 13.05
N GLU A 110 7.11 26.68 11.77
CA GLU A 110 6.78 28.05 11.35
C GLU A 110 5.28 28.28 11.10
N THR A 111 4.51 27.26 10.72
CA THR A 111 3.10 27.46 10.30
C THR A 111 2.06 26.79 11.20
N GLN A 112 2.43 25.94 12.16
CA GLN A 112 1.49 25.13 12.98
C GLN A 112 0.47 24.28 12.19
N VAL A 113 0.48 24.36 10.86
CA VAL A 113 -0.26 23.50 9.95
C VAL A 113 0.58 22.25 9.79
N GLY A 114 0.07 21.11 10.25
CA GLY A 114 0.73 19.82 10.08
C GLY A 114 0.75 19.44 8.60
N LYS A 115 1.76 19.91 7.86
CA LYS A 115 2.04 19.40 6.52
C LYS A 115 2.64 18.00 6.66
N LEU A 116 2.00 17.01 6.06
CA LEU A 116 2.58 15.69 5.85
C LEU A 116 3.87 15.90 5.04
N LYS A 117 5.00 15.48 5.60
CA LYS A 117 6.28 15.53 4.90
C LYS A 117 6.94 14.18 5.05
N CYS A 118 7.00 13.44 3.95
CA CYS A 118 7.86 12.25 3.91
C CYS A 118 9.28 12.68 4.28
N MET A 119 9.82 12.13 5.38
CA MET A 119 11.20 12.44 5.78
C MET A 119 12.21 11.67 4.93
N HIS A 120 11.77 10.60 4.25
CA HIS A 120 12.61 9.67 3.52
C HIS A 120 12.70 10.07 2.05
N ARG A 121 13.74 10.85 1.72
CA ARG A 121 13.95 11.35 0.36
C ARG A 121 14.22 10.25 -0.66
N CYS A 122 14.62 9.07 -0.20
CA CYS A 122 14.80 7.93 -1.08
C CYS A 122 13.47 7.47 -1.70
N LEU A 123 12.31 7.80 -1.11
CA LEU A 123 11.02 7.48 -1.71
C LEU A 123 10.71 8.39 -2.91
N ASP A 124 11.16 9.64 -2.90
CA ASP A 124 10.92 10.63 -3.97
C ASP A 124 11.53 10.24 -5.34
N ILE A 125 12.44 9.26 -5.37
CA ILE A 125 13.10 8.78 -6.61
C ILE A 125 12.51 7.47 -7.12
N LEU A 126 11.59 6.86 -6.38
CA LEU A 126 10.96 5.59 -6.73
C LEU A 126 9.63 5.83 -7.44
N PRO A 127 9.19 4.91 -8.31
CA PRO A 127 7.80 4.92 -8.75
C PRO A 127 6.90 4.66 -7.54
N ASP A 128 5.91 5.52 -7.34
CA ASP A 128 5.00 5.49 -6.21
C ASP A 128 3.54 5.37 -6.65
N VAL A 129 2.73 4.89 -5.71
CA VAL A 129 1.26 4.90 -5.80
C VAL A 129 0.78 5.51 -4.49
N LEU A 130 0.04 6.61 -4.61
CA LEU A 130 -0.49 7.31 -3.45
C LEU A 130 -1.90 6.82 -3.13
N CYS A 131 -2.08 6.29 -1.92
CA CYS A 131 -3.40 5.97 -1.37
C CYS A 131 -4.04 7.26 -0.83
N ARG A 132 -5.11 7.72 -1.48
CA ARG A 132 -5.85 8.93 -1.07
C ARG A 132 -6.82 8.62 0.07
N SER A 133 -7.05 9.61 0.94
CA SER A 133 -8.06 9.49 1.98
C SER A 133 -9.48 9.52 1.37
N PRO A 134 -10.51 8.96 2.05
CA PRO A 134 -11.87 8.98 1.52
C PRO A 134 -12.39 10.37 1.14
N LYS A 135 -11.94 11.41 1.87
CA LYS A 135 -12.30 12.80 1.57
C LYS A 135 -11.64 13.29 0.28
N GLU A 136 -10.34 13.07 0.13
CA GLU A 136 -9.64 13.45 -1.11
C GLU A 136 -10.20 12.68 -2.31
N SER A 137 -10.54 11.41 -2.13
CA SER A 137 -11.20 10.63 -3.17
C SER A 137 -12.54 11.24 -3.59
N LEU A 138 -13.35 11.68 -2.62
CA LEU A 138 -14.62 12.37 -2.89
C LEU A 138 -14.40 13.70 -3.62
N ASP A 139 -13.45 14.51 -3.16
CA ASP A 139 -13.11 15.79 -3.82
C ASP A 139 -12.67 15.53 -5.28
N ILE A 140 -11.91 14.46 -5.54
CA ILE A 140 -11.51 14.03 -6.89
C ILE A 140 -12.72 13.60 -7.74
N PHE A 141 -13.69 12.86 -7.16
CA PHE A 141 -14.94 12.50 -7.84
C PHE A 141 -15.77 13.74 -8.21
N ASP A 142 -15.74 14.79 -7.38
CA ASP A 142 -16.37 16.09 -7.62
C ASP A 142 -15.57 16.99 -8.58
N GLU A 143 -14.62 16.42 -9.33
CA GLU A 143 -13.70 17.11 -10.26
C GLU A 143 -12.82 18.19 -9.58
N SER A 144 -12.67 18.14 -8.25
CA SER A 144 -11.81 19.00 -7.46
C SER A 144 -10.47 18.30 -7.18
N PHE A 145 -9.58 18.32 -8.18
CA PHE A 145 -8.29 17.65 -8.11
C PHE A 145 -7.25 18.39 -7.24
N PRO A 146 -6.57 17.70 -6.31
CA PRO A 146 -5.36 18.21 -5.66
C PRO A 146 -4.25 18.53 -6.66
N ASP A 147 -3.35 19.46 -6.31
CA ASP A 147 -2.20 19.85 -7.14
C ASP A 147 -1.25 18.68 -7.45
N ASP A 148 -1.22 17.67 -6.58
CA ASP A 148 -0.35 16.49 -6.67
C ASP A 148 -1.08 15.24 -7.20
N PHE A 149 -2.27 15.40 -7.79
CA PHE A 149 -3.03 14.29 -8.34
C PHE A 149 -2.30 13.61 -9.52
N SER A 150 -2.23 12.28 -9.48
CA SER A 150 -1.71 11.45 -10.56
C SER A 150 -2.80 10.52 -11.10
N GLU A 151 -2.79 10.24 -12.40
CA GLU A 151 -3.69 9.23 -13.02
C GLU A 151 -3.46 7.81 -12.46
N THR A 152 -2.34 7.57 -11.78
CA THR A 152 -2.03 6.31 -11.11
C THR A 152 -2.55 6.22 -9.68
N ASP A 153 -3.14 7.30 -9.15
CA ASP A 153 -3.69 7.32 -7.80
C ASP A 153 -4.89 6.38 -7.69
N LEU A 154 -4.94 5.63 -6.60
CA LEU A 154 -6.06 4.73 -6.32
C LEU A 154 -7.11 5.48 -5.51
N ILE A 155 -8.24 5.78 -6.17
CA ILE A 155 -9.29 6.64 -5.62
C ILE A 155 -10.38 5.82 -4.95
N PHE A 156 -10.78 4.70 -5.56
CA PHE A 156 -11.90 3.86 -5.10
C PHE A 156 -11.74 2.41 -5.55
N ASP A 157 -12.10 1.47 -4.67
CA ASP A 157 -12.09 0.04 -4.97
C ASP A 157 -13.53 -0.44 -5.23
N GLU A 158 -13.88 -0.55 -6.50
CA GLU A 158 -15.22 -1.01 -6.92
C GLU A 158 -15.51 -2.45 -6.47
N SER A 159 -14.47 -3.29 -6.39
CA SER A 159 -14.64 -4.69 -6.00
C SER A 159 -14.94 -4.84 -4.51
N GLU A 160 -14.26 -4.04 -3.67
CA GLU A 160 -14.55 -3.95 -2.24
C GLU A 160 -15.93 -3.32 -2.01
N PHE A 161 -16.28 -2.30 -2.80
CA PHE A 161 -17.61 -1.68 -2.73
C PHE A 161 -18.72 -2.67 -3.08
N ALA A 162 -18.54 -3.51 -4.10
CA ALA A 162 -19.48 -4.56 -4.49
C ALA A 162 -19.61 -5.69 -3.44
N SER A 163 -18.73 -5.73 -2.43
CA SER A 163 -18.82 -6.72 -1.37
C SER A 163 -20.05 -6.49 -0.49
N GLU A 164 -20.61 -7.59 0.02
CA GLU A 164 -21.75 -7.56 0.95
C GLU A 164 -21.49 -6.68 2.19
N THR A 165 -20.22 -6.60 2.63
CA THR A 165 -19.79 -5.80 3.77
C THR A 165 -20.06 -4.31 3.55
N PHE A 166 -19.88 -3.81 2.34
CA PHE A 166 -20.09 -2.40 1.99
C PHE A 166 -21.47 -2.13 1.43
N GLN A 167 -22.04 -3.04 0.63
CA GLN A 167 -23.36 -2.88 0.04
C GLN A 167 -24.48 -2.79 1.08
N ARG A 168 -24.43 -3.62 2.13
CA ARG A 168 -25.47 -3.63 3.18
C ARG A 168 -25.61 -2.27 3.88
N PRO A 169 -24.55 -1.68 4.47
CA PRO A 169 -24.63 -0.34 5.04
C PRO A 169 -25.00 0.73 4.00
N TYR A 170 -24.44 0.65 2.79
CA TYR A 170 -24.66 1.64 1.75
C TYR A 170 -26.14 1.71 1.32
N GLN A 171 -26.75 0.59 0.96
CA GLN A 171 -28.16 0.54 0.55
C GLN A 171 -29.10 1.01 1.67
N TYR A 172 -28.78 0.67 2.92
CA TYR A 172 -29.55 1.12 4.08
C TYR A 172 -29.48 2.65 4.26
N LEU A 173 -28.28 3.22 4.18
CA LEU A 173 -28.07 4.67 4.31
C LEU A 173 -28.68 5.44 3.14
N SER A 174 -28.55 4.91 1.91
CA SER A 174 -29.16 5.48 0.70
C SER A 174 -30.68 5.52 0.79
N GLY A 175 -31.32 4.41 1.18
CA GLY A 175 -32.78 4.38 1.38
C GLY A 175 -33.27 5.32 2.49
N LEU A 176 -32.48 5.50 3.56
CA LEU A 176 -32.81 6.46 4.62
C LEU A 176 -32.74 7.92 4.14
N ASP A 177 -31.77 8.26 3.30
CA ASP A 177 -31.60 9.60 2.75
C ASP A 177 -32.66 9.93 1.69
N GLY A 178 -33.07 8.93 0.90
CA GLY A 178 -34.15 9.03 -0.10
C GLY A 178 -35.58 8.97 0.44
N ASP A 179 -35.76 8.83 1.77
CA ASP A 179 -37.05 8.59 2.44
C ASP A 179 -37.80 7.34 1.88
N GLU A 180 -37.03 6.35 1.41
CA GLU A 180 -37.54 5.09 0.88
C GLU A 180 -37.89 4.12 2.01
N ALA A 181 -38.88 3.26 1.77
CA ALA A 181 -39.24 2.23 2.73
C ALA A 181 -38.11 1.20 2.84
N LEU A 182 -37.49 1.10 4.03
CA LEU A 182 -36.41 0.16 4.36
C LEU A 182 -36.77 -1.33 4.18
N THR A 183 -37.98 -1.65 3.74
CA THR A 183 -38.46 -3.01 3.50
C THR A 183 -38.00 -3.60 2.16
N ASP A 184 -37.51 -2.77 1.24
CA ASP A 184 -37.17 -3.18 -0.14
C ASP A 184 -35.65 -3.29 -0.39
N ILE A 185 -34.82 -3.24 0.66
CA ILE A 185 -33.37 -3.38 0.54
C ILE A 185 -33.01 -4.85 0.27
N ASN A 186 -32.50 -5.15 -0.93
CA ASN A 186 -31.99 -6.47 -1.30
C ASN A 186 -30.44 -6.50 -1.26
N PRO A 187 -29.83 -6.98 -0.17
CA PRO A 187 -28.38 -7.02 -0.04
C PRO A 187 -27.69 -8.04 -0.95
N GLU A 188 -28.44 -8.88 -1.69
CA GLU A 188 -27.89 -9.84 -2.66
C GLU A 188 -27.68 -9.22 -4.06
N GLU A 189 -28.22 -8.02 -4.31
CA GLU A 189 -28.00 -7.28 -5.56
C GLU A 189 -27.12 -6.04 -5.28
N PRO A 190 -25.81 -6.10 -5.56
CA PRO A 190 -24.90 -4.98 -5.31
C PRO A 190 -25.21 -3.81 -6.25
N GLU A 191 -25.24 -2.59 -5.73
CA GLU A 191 -25.27 -1.39 -6.55
C GLU A 191 -23.90 -1.10 -7.16
N GLU A 192 -23.90 -0.76 -8.45
CA GLU A 192 -22.70 -0.33 -9.16
C GLU A 192 -22.43 1.18 -8.92
N THR A 193 -21.16 1.56 -9.00
CA THR A 193 -20.66 2.95 -8.90
C THR A 193 -21.38 3.92 -9.84
N GLY A 194 -21.95 3.42 -10.96
CA GLY A 194 -22.71 4.21 -11.92
C GLY A 194 -23.96 4.90 -11.36
N ARG A 195 -24.56 4.39 -10.27
CA ARG A 195 -25.65 5.10 -9.57
C ARG A 195 -25.17 6.23 -8.67
N LEU A 196 -23.92 6.18 -8.16
CA LEU A 196 -23.40 7.24 -7.29
C LEU A 196 -23.33 8.59 -8.03
N LEU A 197 -23.09 8.58 -9.34
CA LEU A 197 -23.09 9.79 -10.17
C LEU A 197 -24.50 10.39 -10.40
N GLU A 198 -25.58 9.71 -10.03
CA GLU A 198 -26.95 10.24 -10.15
C GLU A 198 -27.43 10.93 -8.86
N TYR A 199 -26.73 10.72 -7.73
CA TYR A 199 -27.07 11.30 -6.42
C TYR A 199 -26.23 12.54 -6.06
N TYR A 200 -25.31 12.97 -6.93
CA TYR A 200 -24.53 14.21 -6.81
C TYR A 200 -24.84 15.20 -7.95
#